data_AF-A0A8X6M125-F1
#
_entry.id   AF-A0A8X6M125-F1
#
_cell.length_a   1.000
_cell.length_b   1.000
_cell.length_c   1.000
_cell.angle_alpha   90.00
_cell.angle_beta   90.00
_cell.angle_gamma   90.00
#
_symmetry.space_group_name_H-M   'P 1'
#
loop_
_entity.id
_entity.type
_entity.pdbx_description
1 polymer ?
#
loop_
_entity_poly.entity_id
_entity_poly.type
_entity_poly.pdbx_seq_one_letter_code
_entity_poly.pdbx_strand_id
1 'polypeptide(L)'
;MKILHFPNKLKVAAVQLKTLFYKENVDNKIVLGGTDGKLLDCLAKKLHFEFEILPTYTGGSRHSNGTWDGVIGLVHIGKADMGLGYLVFSEERLEATDFSNSYGIHEKLFVAKEPGQMPKITAFTYPFTRMLGFYMS
;
A
#
# COMPACT_ATOMS: atom_id res chain seq x y z
N MET A 1 -37.73 6.74 -1.11
CA MET A 1 -36.35 6.34 -0.75
C MET A 1 -36.10 4.96 -1.36
N LYS A 2 -35.30 4.85 -2.43
CA LYS A 2 -34.98 3.53 -3.02
C LYS A 2 -34.07 2.81 -2.02
N ILE A 3 -34.49 1.65 -1.55
CA ILE A 3 -33.62 0.75 -0.78
C ILE A 3 -32.59 0.25 -1.79
N LEU A 4 -31.37 0.82 -1.74
CA LEU A 4 -30.25 0.31 -2.51
C LEU A 4 -29.90 -1.06 -1.97
N HIS A 5 -30.16 -2.10 -2.75
CA HIS A 5 -29.80 -3.46 -2.42
C HIS A 5 -28.29 -3.63 -2.65
N PHE A 6 -27.55 -3.95 -1.59
CA PHE A 6 -26.11 -4.20 -1.71
C PHE A 6 -25.87 -5.55 -2.41
N PRO A 7 -24.91 -5.65 -3.35
CA PRO A 7 -24.65 -6.90 -4.05
C PRO A 7 -24.19 -8.00 -3.09
N ASN A 8 -24.64 -9.24 -3.33
CA ASN A 8 -24.25 -10.40 -2.53
C ASN A 8 -22.91 -11.02 -2.96
N LYS A 9 -22.37 -10.64 -4.13
CA LYS A 9 -21.08 -11.11 -4.65
C LYS A 9 -20.30 -9.96 -5.26
N LEU A 10 -19.02 -9.85 -4.91
CA LEU A 10 -18.10 -8.83 -5.41
C LEU A 10 -16.78 -9.43 -5.90
N LYS A 11 -16.23 -8.85 -6.96
CA LYS A 11 -14.84 -9.06 -7.38
C LYS A 11 -13.98 -7.97 -6.75
N VAL A 12 -12.99 -8.36 -5.96
CA VAL A 12 -12.15 -7.43 -5.19
C VAL A 12 -10.72 -7.50 -5.72
N ALA A 13 -10.25 -6.41 -6.32
CA ALA A 13 -8.85 -6.27 -6.69
C ALA A 13 -8.01 -5.98 -5.45
N ALA A 14 -6.98 -6.77 -5.18
CA ALA A 14 -6.16 -6.64 -3.96
C ALA A 14 -4.66 -6.69 -4.24
N VAL A 15 -3.90 -5.72 -3.72
CA VAL A 15 -2.43 -5.74 -3.75
C VAL A 15 -1.88 -6.88 -2.89
N GLN A 16 -1.12 -7.78 -3.50
CA GLN A 16 -0.52 -8.94 -2.83
C GLN A 16 0.78 -8.55 -2.12
N LEU A 17 0.63 -7.98 -0.93
CA LEU A 17 1.74 -7.70 -0.02
C LEU A 17 1.38 -8.21 1.37
N LYS A 18 2.21 -9.08 1.96
CA LYS A 18 1.88 -9.80 3.21
C LYS A 18 1.47 -8.89 4.38
N THR A 19 1.96 -7.65 4.44
CA THR A 19 1.54 -6.68 5.45
C THR A 19 0.17 -6.06 5.19
N LEU A 20 -0.25 -5.96 3.92
CA LEU A 20 -1.52 -5.37 3.50
C LEU A 20 -2.61 -6.42 3.33
N PHE A 21 -2.34 -7.47 2.56
CA PHE A 21 -3.29 -8.52 2.24
C PHE A 21 -2.59 -9.86 2.11
N TYR A 22 -3.12 -10.85 2.81
CA TYR A 22 -2.86 -12.26 2.52
C TYR A 22 -4.11 -13.09 2.75
N LYS A 23 -4.19 -14.20 2.02
CA LYS A 23 -5.21 -15.23 2.18
C LYS A 23 -4.51 -16.55 2.41
N GLU A 24 -4.72 -17.12 3.59
CA GLU A 24 -4.16 -18.41 3.98
C GLU A 24 -5.29 -19.38 4.33
N ASN A 25 -5.04 -20.67 4.14
CA ASN A 25 -5.97 -21.74 4.50
C ASN A 25 -5.41 -22.45 5.73
N VAL A 26 -6.04 -22.28 6.88
CA VAL A 26 -5.62 -22.84 8.16
C VAL A 26 -6.76 -23.71 8.68
N ASP A 27 -6.53 -25.01 8.83
CA ASP A 27 -7.53 -25.98 9.33
C ASP A 27 -8.88 -25.92 8.60
N ASN A 28 -8.84 -25.92 7.26
CA ASN A 28 -10.02 -25.76 6.38
C ASN A 28 -10.80 -24.44 6.56
N LYS A 29 -10.21 -23.44 7.22
CA LYS A 29 -10.75 -22.08 7.31
C LYS A 29 -9.87 -21.13 6.50
N ILE A 30 -10.53 -20.34 5.67
CA ILE A 30 -9.89 -19.22 4.97
C ILE A 30 -9.68 -18.11 6.00
N VAL A 31 -8.42 -17.76 6.24
CA VAL A 31 -8.02 -16.61 7.05
C VAL A 31 -7.55 -15.51 6.11
N LEU A 32 -8.23 -14.38 6.17
CA LEU A 32 -7.73 -13.14 5.58
C LEU A 32 -6.93 -12.37 6.62
N GLY A 33 -5.77 -11.85 6.20
CA GLY A 33 -4.95 -11.04 7.08
C GLY A 33 -4.22 -9.92 6.35
N GLY A 34 -3.36 -9.24 7.10
CA GLY A 34 -2.94 -7.87 6.77
C GLY A 34 -4.05 -6.87 7.13
N THR A 35 -3.76 -5.58 6.96
CA THR A 35 -4.72 -4.51 7.28
C THR A 35 -5.96 -4.60 6.38
N ASP A 36 -5.76 -4.73 5.08
CA ASP A 36 -6.84 -4.75 4.08
C ASP A 36 -7.61 -6.07 4.10
N GLY A 37 -6.94 -7.19 4.39
CA GLY A 37 -7.59 -8.49 4.54
C GLY A 37 -8.57 -8.53 5.72
N LYS A 38 -8.18 -7.95 6.87
CA LYS A 38 -9.06 -7.83 8.04
C LYS A 38 -10.22 -6.86 7.79
N LEU A 39 -9.96 -5.76 7.07
CA LEU A 39 -11.01 -4.82 6.67
C LEU A 39 -12.05 -5.52 5.78
N LEU A 40 -11.60 -6.26 4.76
CA LEU A 40 -12.48 -7.00 3.85
C LEU A 40 -13.32 -8.05 4.60
N ASP A 41 -12.71 -8.82 5.51
CA ASP A 41 -13.43 -9.79 6.33
C ASP A 41 -14.52 -9.13 7.20
N CYS A 42 -14.23 -7.96 7.78
CA CYS A 42 -15.22 -7.19 8.54
C CYS A 42 -16.38 -6.70 7.65
N LEU A 43 -16.06 -6.13 6.49
CA LEU A 43 -17.05 -5.64 5.52
C LEU A 43 -17.95 -6.77 5.02
N ALA A 44 -17.35 -7.89 4.59
CA ALA A 44 -18.08 -9.05 4.09
C ALA A 44 -19.08 -9.59 5.12
N LYS A 45 -18.68 -9.67 6.40
CA LYS A 45 -19.55 -10.11 7.50
C LYS A 45 -20.68 -9.13 7.80
N LYS A 46 -20.41 -7.83 7.75
CA LYS A 46 -21.40 -6.78 8.11
C LYS A 46 -22.38 -6.48 6.99
N LEU A 47 -21.94 -6.57 5.74
CA LEU A 47 -22.73 -6.28 4.55
C LEU A 47 -23.26 -7.55 3.88
N HIS A 48 -22.92 -8.73 4.40
CA HIS A 48 -23.39 -10.03 3.95
C HIS A 48 -23.12 -10.32 2.46
N PHE A 49 -21.89 -10.05 2.02
CA PHE A 49 -21.44 -10.39 0.66
C PHE A 49 -20.33 -11.45 0.66
N GLU A 50 -20.33 -12.25 -0.39
CA GLU A 50 -19.24 -13.12 -0.78
C GLU A 50 -18.31 -12.38 -1.75
N PHE A 51 -17.06 -12.82 -1.87
CA PHE A 51 -16.12 -12.17 -2.76
C PHE A 51 -15.13 -13.12 -3.42
N GLU A 52 -14.67 -12.71 -4.59
CA GLU A 52 -13.53 -13.28 -5.31
C GLU A 52 -12.38 -12.28 -5.31
N ILE A 53 -11.15 -12.74 -5.09
CA ILE A 53 -9.97 -11.88 -5.11
C ILE A 53 -9.35 -11.90 -6.50
N LEU A 54 -9.17 -10.71 -7.08
CA LEU A 54 -8.35 -10.49 -8.27
C LEU A 54 -6.99 -9.97 -7.80
N PRO A 55 -5.94 -10.82 -7.77
CA PRO A 55 -4.64 -10.42 -7.27
C PRO A 55 -3.95 -9.45 -8.23
N THR A 56 -3.29 -8.45 -7.67
CA THR A 56 -2.36 -7.56 -8.39
C THR A 56 -1.19 -7.20 -7.48
N TYR A 57 -0.13 -6.61 -8.04
CA TYR A 57 1.06 -6.20 -7.29
C TYR A 57 1.22 -4.68 -7.20
N THR A 58 0.37 -3.91 -7.87
CA THR A 58 0.43 -2.44 -7.89
C THR A 58 -0.92 -1.83 -7.55
N GLY A 59 -0.89 -0.67 -6.89
CA GLY A 59 -2.11 0.09 -6.59
C GLY A 59 -2.74 0.75 -7.83
N GLY A 60 -1.92 1.05 -8.84
CA GLY A 60 -2.37 1.61 -10.10
C GLY A 60 -1.68 2.94 -10.44
N SER A 61 -1.21 3.02 -11.68
CA SER A 61 -0.58 4.17 -12.31
C SER A 61 -1.22 4.44 -13.66
N ARG A 62 -1.32 5.72 -14.03
CA ARG A 62 -1.85 6.14 -15.32
C ARG A 62 -0.75 6.04 -16.38
N HIS A 63 -1.08 5.42 -17.50
CA HIS A 63 -0.24 5.38 -18.69
C HIS A 63 -0.52 6.59 -19.59
N SER A 64 0.40 6.87 -20.53
CA SER A 64 0.30 8.01 -21.46
C SER A 64 -0.92 7.95 -22.38
N ASN A 65 -1.46 6.76 -22.63
CA ASN A 65 -2.70 6.53 -23.39
C ASN A 65 -3.98 6.74 -22.55
N GLY A 66 -3.86 7.16 -21.29
CA GLY A 66 -4.98 7.37 -20.36
C GLY A 66 -5.48 6.13 -19.64
N THR A 67 -4.98 4.94 -19.97
CA THR A 67 -5.35 3.69 -19.27
C THR A 67 -4.63 3.56 -17.93
N TRP A 68 -5.20 2.76 -17.03
CA TRP A 68 -4.67 2.48 -15.71
C TRP A 68 -4.28 1.01 -15.55
N ASP A 69 -3.22 0.75 -14.80
CA ASP A 69 -2.86 -0.59 -14.34
C ASP A 69 -3.29 -0.83 -12.88
N GLY A 70 -2.93 -2.01 -12.35
CA GLY A 70 -3.09 -2.31 -10.93
C GLY A 70 -4.53 -2.39 -10.47
N VAL A 71 -4.74 -2.11 -9.18
CA VAL A 71 -6.08 -2.08 -8.57
C VAL A 71 -6.99 -1.08 -9.27
N ILE A 72 -6.52 0.15 -9.45
CA ILE A 72 -7.31 1.22 -10.08
C ILE A 72 -7.70 0.83 -11.50
N GLY A 73 -6.78 0.26 -12.29
CA GLY A 73 -7.08 -0.20 -13.63
C GLY A 73 -8.20 -1.24 -13.68
N LEU A 74 -8.15 -2.24 -12.78
CA LEU A 74 -9.17 -3.29 -12.71
C LEU A 74 -10.54 -2.75 -12.33
N VAL A 75 -10.61 -1.77 -11.41
CA VAL A 75 -11.86 -1.12 -11.04
C VAL A 75 -12.37 -0.22 -12.16
N HIS A 76 -11.49 0.60 -12.75
CA HIS A 76 -11.82 1.57 -13.79
C HIS A 76 -12.47 0.93 -15.02
N ILE A 77 -12.00 -0.26 -15.42
CA ILE A 77 -12.57 -1.01 -16.55
C ILE A 77 -13.70 -1.98 -16.16
N GLY A 78 -14.16 -1.94 -14.89
CA GLY A 78 -15.26 -2.76 -14.39
C GLY A 78 -14.96 -4.25 -14.24
N LYS A 79 -13.67 -4.65 -14.22
CA LYS A 79 -13.29 -6.04 -13.92
C LYS A 79 -13.38 -6.36 -12.44
N ALA A 80 -13.16 -5.38 -11.58
CA ALA A 80 -13.34 -5.45 -10.14
C ALA A 80 -14.42 -4.46 -9.70
N ASP A 81 -15.22 -4.84 -8.71
CA ASP A 81 -16.26 -4.00 -8.11
C ASP A 81 -15.68 -3.14 -6.95
N MET A 82 -14.58 -3.59 -6.36
CA MET A 82 -13.89 -2.93 -5.24
C MET A 82 -12.38 -3.10 -5.35
N GLY A 83 -11.63 -2.10 -4.89
CA GLY A 83 -10.17 -2.12 -4.82
C GLY A 83 -9.63 -2.02 -3.39
N LEU A 84 -8.61 -2.83 -3.08
CA LEU A 84 -7.85 -2.84 -1.83
C LEU A 84 -6.35 -2.84 -2.16
N GLY A 85 -5.56 -2.13 -1.38
CA GLY A 85 -4.13 -1.98 -1.67
C GLY A 85 -3.53 -0.73 -1.06
N TYR A 86 -4.09 -0.25 0.04
CA TYR A 86 -3.62 0.94 0.73
C TYR A 86 -3.45 2.16 -0.19
N LEU A 87 -4.51 2.44 -0.94
CA LEU A 87 -4.48 3.43 -2.01
C LEU A 87 -4.53 4.85 -1.44
N VAL A 88 -3.52 5.64 -1.77
CA VAL A 88 -3.48 7.07 -1.45
C VAL A 88 -4.39 7.83 -2.41
N PHE A 89 -5.19 8.74 -1.87
CA PHE A 89 -5.98 9.71 -2.61
C PHE A 89 -5.09 10.64 -3.43
N SER A 90 -5.43 10.83 -4.69
CA SER A 90 -4.92 11.92 -5.52
C SER A 90 -6.00 12.35 -6.49
N GLU A 91 -5.95 13.61 -6.94
CA GLU A 91 -6.88 14.14 -7.94
C GLU A 91 -6.91 13.26 -9.20
N GLU A 92 -5.74 12.87 -9.68
CA GLU A 92 -5.59 11.97 -10.84
C GLU A 92 -6.35 10.63 -10.65
N ARG A 93 -6.33 10.05 -9.45
CA ARG A 93 -6.99 8.76 -9.20
C ARG A 93 -8.50 8.91 -9.03
N LEU A 94 -8.97 10.06 -8.56
CA LEU A 94 -10.39 10.39 -8.45
C LEU A 94 -11.05 10.55 -9.83
N GLU A 95 -10.28 10.88 -10.88
CA GLU A 95 -10.79 10.85 -12.27
C GLU A 95 -11.12 9.43 -12.73
N ALA A 96 -10.47 8.41 -12.17
CA ALA A 96 -10.59 7.02 -12.62
C ALA A 96 -11.59 6.20 -11.80
N THR A 97 -11.73 6.49 -10.50
CA THR A 97 -12.56 5.73 -9.58
C THR A 97 -12.94 6.53 -8.34
N ASP A 98 -14.07 6.18 -7.73
CA ASP A 98 -14.50 6.75 -6.45
C ASP A 98 -13.79 6.07 -5.27
N PHE A 99 -13.57 6.83 -4.20
CA PHE A 99 -12.95 6.34 -2.97
C PHE A 99 -13.91 6.40 -1.79
N SER A 100 -13.77 5.44 -0.87
CA SER A 100 -14.43 5.51 0.44
C SER A 100 -13.82 6.61 1.31
N ASN A 101 -14.42 6.84 2.47
CA ASN A 101 -13.74 7.57 3.54
C ASN A 101 -12.43 6.86 3.90
N SER A 102 -11.42 7.66 4.25
CA SER A 102 -10.13 7.11 4.68
C SER A 102 -10.28 6.31 5.97
N TYR A 103 -9.61 5.16 6.04
CA TYR A 103 -9.49 4.33 7.25
C TYR A 103 -8.08 4.39 7.86
N GLY A 104 -7.19 5.24 7.33
CA GLY A 104 -5.84 5.43 7.82
C GLY A 104 -5.22 6.76 7.37
N ILE A 105 -4.39 7.37 8.20
CA ILE A 105 -3.63 8.57 7.85
C ILE A 105 -2.15 8.21 7.98
N HIS A 106 -1.39 8.48 6.92
CA HIS A 106 0.01 8.13 6.84
C HIS A 106 0.83 9.33 6.36
N GLU A 107 1.89 9.63 7.09
CA GLU A 107 2.83 10.68 6.75
C GLU A 107 3.95 10.10 5.90
N LYS A 108 4.42 10.90 4.92
CA LYS A 108 5.61 10.55 4.15
C LYS A 108 6.84 10.96 4.96
N LEU A 109 7.61 9.96 5.39
CA LEU A 109 8.85 10.17 6.14
C LEU A 109 10.04 9.75 5.28
N PHE A 110 11.17 10.44 5.45
CA PHE A 110 12.44 9.99 4.88
C PHE A 110 13.09 9.00 5.84
N VAL A 111 13.44 7.82 5.32
CA VAL A 111 14.19 6.82 6.08
C VAL A 111 15.63 6.86 5.60
N ALA A 112 16.55 7.22 6.50
CA ALA A 112 17.98 7.18 6.27
C ALA A 112 18.61 6.10 7.14
N LYS A 113 19.67 5.46 6.65
CA LYS A 113 20.47 4.55 7.46
C LYS A 113 21.08 5.35 8.61
N GLU A 114 20.96 4.84 9.83
CA GLU A 114 21.67 5.42 10.97
C GLU A 114 23.17 5.52 10.63
N PRO A 115 23.79 6.71 10.79
CA PRO A 115 25.23 6.82 10.57
C PRO A 115 25.91 5.85 11.52
N GLY A 116 26.74 4.95 10.97
CA GLY A 116 27.52 4.03 11.80
C GLY A 116 28.34 4.81 12.83
N GLN A 117 28.64 4.19 13.96
CA GLN A 117 29.48 4.82 14.98
C GLN A 117 30.83 5.20 14.35
N MET A 118 31.15 6.50 14.34
CA MET A 118 32.51 6.92 13.98
C MET A 118 33.48 6.35 15.03
N PRO A 119 34.62 5.79 14.62
CA PRO A 119 35.65 5.41 15.58
C PRO A 119 36.00 6.61 16.46
N LYS A 120 35.98 6.45 17.79
CA LYS A 120 36.25 7.56 18.73
C LYS A 120 37.58 8.25 18.44
N ILE A 121 38.58 7.50 17.94
CA ILE A 121 39.90 8.03 17.54
C ILE A 121 39.79 9.06 16.43
N THR A 122 38.85 8.89 15.49
CA THR A 122 38.62 9.87 14.41
C THR A 122 38.19 11.22 14.99
N ALA A 123 37.40 11.25 16.07
CA ALA A 123 37.04 12.52 16.72
C ALA A 123 38.27 13.25 17.32
N PHE A 124 39.25 12.49 17.82
CA PHE A 124 40.50 13.06 18.35
C PHE A 124 41.44 13.55 17.25
N THR A 125 41.54 12.84 16.12
CA THR A 125 42.50 13.20 15.06
C THR A 125 41.95 14.22 14.06
N TYR A 126 40.62 14.32 13.92
CA TYR A 126 39.94 15.22 12.98
C TYR A 126 40.44 16.68 12.98
N PRO A 127 40.61 17.37 14.13
CA PRO A 127 41.11 18.74 14.14
C PRO A 127 42.59 18.89 13.73
N PHE A 128 43.37 17.80 13.73
CA PHE A 128 44.81 17.83 13.44
C PHE A 128 45.15 17.34 12.03
N THR A 129 44.21 16.69 11.33
CA THR A 129 44.41 16.19 9.96
C THR A 129 44.88 17.28 8.99
N ARG A 130 44.38 18.51 9.15
CA ARG A 130 44.79 19.65 8.31
C ARG A 130 46.18 20.20 8.67
N MET A 131 46.63 20.04 9.92
CA MET A 131 47.96 20.49 10.34
C MET A 131 49.07 19.51 9.92
N LEU A 132 48.77 18.21 9.88
CA LEU A 132 49.73 17.20 9.40
C LEU A 132 49.96 17.28 7.88
N GLY A 133 48.97 17.72 7.10
CA GLY A 133 49.10 17.88 5.64
C GLY A 133 50.08 18.97 5.19
N PHE A 134 50.39 19.95 6.03
CA PHE A 134 51.37 21.01 5.72
C PHE A 134 52.80 20.69 6.18
N TYR A 135 53.01 19.67 7.01
CA TYR A 135 54.33 19.34 7.57
C TYR A 135 55.11 18.29 6.77
N MET A 136 54.54 17.83 5.65
CA MET A 136 55.14 16.82 4.75
C MET A 136 55.33 17.33 3.31
N SER A 137 55.41 18.65 3.11
CA SER A 137 55.74 19.29 1.83
C SER A 137 57.00 20.13 1.94
#